data_AF-A0A182T956-F1
#
_entry.id   AF-A0A182T956-F1
#
_cell.length_a   1.000
_cell.length_b   1.000
_cell.length_c   1.000
_cell.angle_alpha   90.00
_cell.angle_beta   90.00
_cell.angle_gamma   90.00
#
_symmetry.space_group_name_H-M   'P 1'
#
loop_
_entity.id
_entity.type
_entity.pdbx_description
1 polymer ?
#
loop_
_entity_poly.entity_id
_entity_poly.type
_entity_poly.pdbx_seq_one_letter_code
_entity_poly.pdbx_strand_id
1 'polypeptide(L)'
;MEAGSEDWPFPIKRKDVKAQLPSVWYLIRHFDRANQWLEYSYIKDYFTHDYQLDSINTSNEASLKLFYTNHFNRMLLTGFTIRSSRYIQSANLHYIEQDDKVRLKRILQQNNTVLEFSYDGPDGAMSEIVYPNGLVAKFDYTLIEIDRNVLMNHFLTHSHPRTAHGPGYLLIGDITEQAQVRLRITDVLGTDTVPVADLSFPLLGKLPVIDYEMFTGESFFAILLHHEETQSELCLFHAQADIWQSTPTYIKLPKDTSIHTGHDFLLAIQQHRVTVVERQNGKWRALKPFDVEKSSITHFFSHGFLVYNDQQLRMFVRRDDSQWTPNVLPLPPGMLENSTSVFDRFEHPDEIIRNFKEGIKLDALRMFHNVVVFRSLHLEGFKLYARLHLFHLNGKHEVSRQTVVDVLIEDLTTYTFNPPEADGNVFAFGYRFEHGKFRLKVISHRGKIMDEVEKIKEKIEQDIREQPNAPEAEKQRYRKESHEKLNVELEELYRNITSQIPFAIDPAKFGVIVNDAHIIAASHKVLFDG
;
A
#
# COMPACT_ATOMS: atom_id res chain seq x y z
N MET A 1 -24.51 -6.02 -10.56
CA MET A 1 -24.61 -7.43 -10.15
C MET A 1 -23.76 -7.57 -8.90
N GLU A 2 -24.42 -7.59 -7.74
CA GLU A 2 -23.84 -8.10 -6.50
C GLU A 2 -23.77 -9.62 -6.59
N ALA A 3 -22.61 -10.19 -6.25
CA ALA A 3 -22.46 -11.50 -5.60
C ALA A 3 -20.95 -11.79 -5.52
N GLY A 4 -20.41 -11.72 -4.30
CA GLY A 4 -19.03 -12.09 -3.99
C GLY A 4 -18.92 -12.68 -2.60
N SER A 5 -19.85 -13.58 -2.26
CA SER A 5 -19.75 -14.69 -1.30
C SER A 5 -18.64 -14.56 -0.25
N GLU A 6 -19.03 -14.15 0.94
CA GLU A 6 -18.38 -14.64 2.16
C GLU A 6 -18.49 -16.18 2.16
N ASP A 7 -17.35 -16.86 2.32
CA ASP A 7 -17.14 -18.30 2.48
C ASP A 7 -16.68 -19.14 1.26
N TRP A 8 -15.55 -19.84 1.50
CA TRP A 8 -15.03 -21.10 0.89
C TRP A 8 -13.73 -21.04 0.03
N PRO A 9 -12.76 -21.98 0.15
CA PRO A 9 -12.32 -22.75 1.33
C PRO A 9 -10.80 -22.70 1.58
N PHE A 10 -10.39 -22.22 2.74
CA PHE A 10 -9.42 -22.95 3.57
C PHE A 10 -9.82 -22.74 5.02
N PRO A 11 -10.15 -23.80 5.79
CA PRO A 11 -10.25 -23.68 7.22
C PRO A 11 -8.82 -23.50 7.74
N ILE A 12 -8.36 -22.25 7.82
CA ILE A 12 -7.24 -21.93 8.70
C ILE A 12 -7.77 -22.24 10.09
N LYS A 13 -7.42 -23.40 10.63
CA LYS A 13 -7.59 -23.68 12.06
C LYS A 13 -6.88 -22.54 12.78
N ARG A 14 -7.65 -21.54 13.23
CA ARG A 14 -7.20 -20.55 14.20
C ARG A 14 -6.71 -21.36 15.39
N LYS A 15 -5.39 -21.50 15.52
CA LYS A 15 -4.83 -21.82 16.83
C LYS A 15 -5.25 -20.64 17.69
N ASP A 16 -5.97 -20.92 18.77
CA ASP A 16 -6.28 -19.98 19.84
C ASP A 16 -4.97 -19.47 20.45
N VAL A 17 -4.29 -18.57 19.74
CA VAL A 17 -3.18 -17.81 20.28
C VAL A 17 -3.83 -16.72 21.12
N LYS A 18 -3.92 -16.97 22.43
CA LYS A 18 -4.48 -16.08 23.47
C LYS A 18 -3.77 -14.72 23.61
N ALA A 19 -2.91 -14.33 22.68
CA ALA A 19 -2.20 -13.06 22.70
C ALA A 19 -2.53 -12.28 21.42
N GLN A 20 -3.63 -11.51 21.46
CA GLN A 20 -3.86 -10.40 20.55
C GLN A 20 -2.76 -9.35 20.81
N LEU A 21 -1.96 -9.01 19.80
CA LEU A 21 -1.00 -7.91 19.91
C LEU A 21 -1.74 -6.57 19.70
N PRO A 22 -1.31 -5.48 20.36
CA PRO A 22 -2.06 -4.23 20.38
C PRO A 22 -1.97 -3.50 19.03
N SER A 23 -3.10 -3.30 18.36
CA SER A 23 -3.26 -2.49 17.14
C SER A 23 -3.49 -1.00 17.43
N VAL A 24 -3.92 -0.67 18.66
CA VAL A 24 -4.21 0.68 19.14
C VAL A 24 -3.64 0.85 20.55
N TRP A 25 -2.89 1.92 20.78
CA TRP A 25 -2.37 2.29 22.09
C TRP A 25 -3.27 3.35 22.72
N TYR A 26 -4.01 2.96 23.76
CA TYR A 26 -4.83 3.88 24.53
C TYR A 26 -3.98 4.64 25.55
N LEU A 27 -4.31 5.91 25.80
CA LEU A 27 -3.66 6.70 26.84
C LEU A 27 -4.03 6.10 28.20
N ILE A 28 -3.07 5.51 28.91
CA ILE A 28 -3.32 4.90 30.24
C ILE A 28 -2.97 5.88 31.36
N ARG A 29 -1.99 6.77 31.15
CA ARG A 29 -1.55 7.73 32.18
C ARG A 29 -0.91 8.97 31.58
N HIS A 30 -1.17 10.13 32.18
CA HIS A 30 -0.58 11.42 31.83
C HIS A 30 -0.07 12.12 33.09
N PHE A 31 1.07 12.81 32.98
CA PHE A 31 1.67 13.62 34.04
C PHE A 31 1.86 15.05 33.56
N ASP A 32 1.58 16.03 34.43
CA ASP A 32 1.95 17.42 34.18
C ASP A 32 3.36 17.75 34.72
N ARG A 33 3.80 18.99 34.50
CA ARG A 33 5.10 19.49 35.00
C ARG A 33 5.19 19.60 36.53
N ALA A 34 4.06 19.57 37.23
CA ALA A 34 3.95 19.58 38.68
C ALA A 34 3.80 18.16 39.27
N ASN A 35 3.98 17.12 38.45
CA ASN A 35 3.83 15.71 38.81
C ASN A 35 2.40 15.32 39.25
N GLN A 36 1.39 16.10 38.87
CA GLN A 36 -0.02 15.69 38.96
C GLN A 36 -0.32 14.69 37.85
N TRP A 37 -1.11 13.67 38.16
CA TRP A 37 -1.42 12.60 37.21
C TRP A 37 -2.90 12.40 36.97
N LEU A 38 -3.21 11.93 35.77
CA LEU A 38 -4.48 11.39 35.29
C LEU A 38 -4.25 9.95 34.85
N GLU A 39 -5.05 9.02 35.34
CA GLU A 39 -5.00 7.59 35.00
C GLU A 39 -6.32 7.18 34.36
N TYR A 40 -6.26 6.46 33.24
CA TYR A 40 -7.39 6.10 32.41
C TYR A 40 -7.52 4.57 32.41
N SER A 41 -8.71 4.07 32.68
CA SER A 41 -9.03 2.64 32.67
C SER A 41 -10.05 2.35 31.57
N TYR A 42 -9.98 1.17 30.97
CA TYR A 42 -10.81 0.80 29.83
C TYR A 42 -11.49 -0.56 30.06
N ILE A 43 -12.70 -0.71 29.53
CA ILE A 43 -13.44 -1.97 29.44
C ILE A 43 -13.50 -2.45 27.99
N LYS A 44 -13.44 -3.77 27.79
CA LYS A 44 -13.51 -4.36 26.46
C LYS A 44 -14.97 -4.55 26.03
N ASP A 45 -15.33 -4.04 24.85
CA ASP A 45 -16.59 -4.35 24.20
C ASP A 45 -16.57 -5.80 23.69
N TYR A 46 -17.56 -6.59 24.09
CA TYR A 46 -17.62 -8.01 23.77
C TYR A 46 -17.95 -8.28 22.28
N PHE A 47 -18.64 -7.34 21.62
CA PHE A 47 -19.09 -7.51 20.23
C PHE A 47 -18.07 -6.99 19.23
N THR A 48 -17.49 -5.81 19.48
CA THR A 48 -16.53 -5.20 18.53
C THR A 48 -15.07 -5.52 18.83
N HIS A 49 -14.77 -6.08 20.01
CA HIS A 49 -13.41 -6.25 20.54
C HIS A 49 -12.63 -4.94 20.78
N ASP A 50 -13.29 -3.78 20.67
CA ASP A 50 -12.70 -2.47 20.98
C ASP A 50 -12.67 -2.21 22.49
N TYR A 51 -11.87 -1.23 22.91
CA TYR A 51 -11.85 -0.75 24.29
C TYR A 51 -12.60 0.58 24.43
N GLN A 52 -13.49 0.64 25.42
CA GLN A 52 -14.23 1.83 25.81
C GLN A 52 -13.66 2.38 27.12
N LEU A 53 -13.59 3.71 27.25
CA LEU A 53 -13.10 4.35 28.47
C LEU A 53 -14.07 4.06 29.63
N ASP A 54 -13.58 3.49 30.72
CA ASP A 54 -14.38 3.09 31.88
C ASP A 54 -14.29 4.13 33.01
N SER A 55 -13.08 4.59 33.31
CA SER A 55 -12.86 5.60 34.34
C SER A 55 -11.62 6.44 34.12
N ILE A 56 -11.64 7.66 34.66
CA ILE A 56 -10.46 8.51 34.82
C ILE A 56 -10.28 8.80 36.31
N ASN A 57 -9.10 8.50 36.84
CA ASN A 57 -8.72 8.82 38.21
C ASN A 57 -7.63 9.88 38.22
N THR A 58 -7.65 10.76 39.21
CA THR A 58 -6.67 11.83 39.34
C THR A 58 -5.80 11.65 40.59
N SER A 59 -4.65 12.30 40.58
CA SER A 59 -3.74 12.40 41.75
C SER A 59 -4.34 13.03 43.00
N ASN A 60 -5.47 13.75 42.89
CA ASN A 60 -6.17 14.38 44.02
C ASN A 60 -7.44 13.63 44.44
N GLU A 61 -7.51 12.32 44.16
CA GLU A 61 -8.63 11.43 44.53
C GLU A 61 -9.98 11.77 43.87
N ALA A 62 -9.97 12.62 42.83
CA ALA A 62 -11.14 12.79 41.99
C ALA A 62 -11.23 11.63 40.97
N SER A 63 -12.45 11.26 40.62
CA SER A 63 -12.73 10.17 39.69
C SER A 63 -13.91 10.49 38.79
N LEU A 64 -13.80 10.17 37.52
CA LEU A 64 -14.88 10.08 36.55
C LEU A 64 -15.15 8.58 36.28
N LYS A 65 -16.40 8.16 36.39
CA LYS A 65 -16.86 6.82 35.99
C LYS A 65 -17.85 6.95 34.85
N LEU A 66 -17.67 6.16 33.80
CA LEU A 66 -18.54 6.14 32.62
C LEU A 66 -19.40 4.86 32.63
N PHE A 67 -20.62 4.96 32.11
CA PHE A 67 -21.58 3.85 32.04
C PHE A 67 -22.05 3.67 30.61
N TYR A 68 -22.06 2.43 30.15
CA TYR A 68 -22.44 2.07 28.79
C TYR A 68 -23.56 1.04 28.80
N THR A 69 -24.52 1.20 27.89
CA THR A 69 -25.62 0.25 27.72
C THR A 69 -25.87 0.03 26.23
N ASN A 70 -26.25 -1.20 25.87
CA ASN A 70 -26.65 -1.51 24.51
C ASN A 70 -28.05 -0.93 24.22
N HIS A 71 -28.11 0.03 23.30
CA HIS A 71 -29.34 0.60 22.76
C HIS A 71 -29.22 0.67 21.23
N PHE A 72 -30.30 0.33 20.51
CA PHE A 72 -30.32 0.37 19.04
C PHE A 72 -29.19 -0.46 18.38
N ASN A 73 -28.91 -1.65 18.94
CA ASN A 73 -27.84 -2.56 18.53
C ASN A 73 -26.42 -1.93 18.55
N ARG A 74 -26.20 -0.91 19.38
CA ARG A 74 -24.91 -0.25 19.58
C ARG A 74 -24.64 -0.04 21.07
N MET A 75 -23.39 -0.18 21.48
CA MET A 75 -22.97 0.12 22.85
C MET A 75 -22.77 1.63 22.98
N LEU A 76 -23.64 2.31 23.76
CA LEU A 76 -23.67 3.77 23.88
C LEU A 76 -23.36 4.21 25.30
N LEU A 77 -22.70 5.36 25.44
CA LEU A 77 -22.46 6.02 26.72
C LEU A 77 -23.78 6.54 27.31
N THR A 78 -24.36 5.83 28.27
CA THR A 78 -25.67 6.17 28.86
C THR A 78 -25.57 7.00 30.13
N GLY A 79 -24.39 7.18 30.69
CA GLY A 79 -24.21 8.05 31.84
C GLY A 79 -22.78 8.21 32.29
N PHE A 80 -22.58 9.14 33.21
CA PHE A 80 -21.32 9.31 33.91
C PHE A 80 -21.52 9.79 35.33
N THR A 81 -20.54 9.53 36.19
CA THR A 81 -20.48 10.07 37.55
C THR A 81 -19.10 10.65 37.83
N ILE A 82 -19.08 11.92 38.21
CA ILE A 82 -17.90 12.63 38.69
C ILE A 82 -17.96 12.66 40.21
N ARG A 83 -16.87 12.24 40.85
CA ARG A 83 -16.68 12.33 42.30
C ARG A 83 -15.40 13.10 42.57
N SER A 84 -15.48 14.09 43.45
CA SER A 84 -14.34 14.79 44.01
C SER A 84 -14.47 14.83 45.53
N SER A 85 -13.48 15.40 46.22
CA SER A 85 -13.57 15.66 47.66
C SER A 85 -14.68 16.63 48.05
N ARG A 86 -15.22 17.41 47.11
CA ARG A 86 -16.19 18.48 47.37
C ARG A 86 -17.59 18.20 46.85
N TYR A 87 -17.74 17.37 45.82
CA TYR A 87 -19.04 17.10 45.22
C TYR A 87 -19.09 15.75 44.50
N ILE A 88 -20.32 15.24 44.35
CA ILE A 88 -20.65 14.09 43.51
C ILE A 88 -21.72 14.55 42.53
N GLN A 89 -21.48 14.31 41.25
CA GLN A 89 -22.38 14.68 40.16
C GLN A 89 -22.57 13.47 39.24
N SER A 90 -23.82 13.15 38.95
CA SER A 90 -24.17 12.05 38.02
C SER A 90 -25.08 12.58 36.94
N ALA A 91 -24.80 12.22 35.70
CA ALA A 91 -25.61 12.56 34.55
C ALA A 91 -25.97 11.32 33.74
N ASN A 92 -27.18 11.30 33.20
CA ASN A 92 -27.71 10.26 32.34
C ASN A 92 -27.94 10.81 30.94
N LEU A 93 -27.51 10.08 29.93
CA LEU A 93 -27.61 10.42 28.52
C LEU A 93 -28.69 9.54 27.88
N HIS A 94 -29.67 10.18 27.25
CA HIS A 94 -30.77 9.48 26.58
C HIS A 94 -30.69 9.71 25.08
N TYR A 95 -30.80 8.62 24.33
CA TYR A 95 -30.71 8.61 22.87
C TYR A 95 -32.07 8.34 22.22
N ILE A 96 -32.20 8.75 20.97
CA ILE A 96 -33.28 8.39 20.05
C ILE A 96 -32.69 7.88 18.74
N GLU A 97 -33.43 7.05 18.04
CA GLU A 97 -33.14 6.64 16.67
C GLU A 97 -34.11 7.37 15.74
N GLN A 98 -33.55 8.14 14.80
CA GLN A 98 -34.30 8.90 13.80
C GLN A 98 -33.55 8.80 12.47
N ASP A 99 -34.25 8.37 11.41
CA ASP A 99 -33.69 8.18 10.06
C ASP A 99 -32.42 7.31 10.06
N ASP A 100 -32.47 6.14 10.72
CA ASP A 100 -31.37 5.18 10.90
C ASP A 100 -30.10 5.76 11.58
N LYS A 101 -30.20 6.93 12.21
CA LYS A 101 -29.13 7.57 12.99
C LYS A 101 -29.51 7.64 14.46
N VAL A 102 -28.60 7.17 15.32
CA VAL A 102 -28.73 7.28 16.77
C VAL A 102 -28.20 8.64 17.24
N ARG A 103 -29.01 9.40 17.96
CA ARG A 103 -28.77 10.80 18.34
C ARG A 103 -29.04 11.02 19.82
N LEU A 104 -28.26 11.88 20.46
CA LEU A 104 -28.44 12.22 21.89
C LEU A 104 -29.62 13.17 22.03
N LYS A 105 -30.72 12.74 22.64
CA LYS A 105 -31.92 13.57 22.83
C LYS A 105 -31.85 14.44 24.07
N ARG A 106 -31.34 13.93 25.19
CA ARG A 106 -31.31 14.71 26.45
C ARG A 106 -30.24 14.22 27.42
N ILE A 107 -29.79 15.13 28.26
CA ILE A 107 -28.92 14.88 29.41
C ILE A 107 -29.70 15.22 30.66
N LEU A 108 -29.84 14.26 31.57
CA LEU A 108 -30.50 14.43 32.86
C LEU A 108 -29.46 14.42 33.98
N GLN A 109 -29.67 15.24 35.01
CA GLN A 109 -28.92 15.19 36.27
C GLN A 109 -29.91 15.22 37.42
N GLN A 110 -29.86 14.22 38.30
CA GLN A 110 -30.79 14.10 39.45
C GLN A 110 -32.26 14.26 39.04
N ASN A 111 -32.65 13.67 37.90
CA ASN A 111 -33.97 13.74 37.26
C ASN A 111 -34.37 15.11 36.68
N ASN A 112 -33.51 16.11 36.73
CA ASN A 112 -33.73 17.38 36.03
C ASN A 112 -33.08 17.33 34.64
N THR A 113 -33.77 17.83 33.62
CA THR A 113 -33.19 18.01 32.29
C THR A 113 -32.17 19.13 32.33
N VAL A 114 -30.91 18.79 32.05
CA VAL A 114 -29.81 19.76 31.93
C VAL A 114 -29.76 20.29 30.51
N LEU A 115 -29.84 19.40 29.53
CA LEU A 115 -29.90 19.76 28.12
C LEU A 115 -30.87 18.84 27.40
N GLU A 116 -31.66 19.39 26.48
CA GLU A 116 -32.45 18.64 25.52
C GLU A 116 -32.14 19.13 24.11
N PHE A 117 -32.12 18.19 23.15
CA PHE A 117 -31.67 18.39 21.78
C PHE A 117 -32.75 17.94 20.80
N SER A 118 -32.98 18.74 19.77
CA SER A 118 -33.84 18.39 18.62
C SER A 118 -33.02 18.38 17.32
N TYR A 119 -33.42 17.58 16.34
CA TYR A 119 -32.64 17.30 15.12
C TYR A 119 -33.45 17.45 13.82
N ASP A 120 -34.28 18.48 13.75
CA ASP A 120 -35.16 18.73 12.60
C ASP A 120 -34.50 19.56 11.49
N GLY A 121 -33.19 19.79 11.58
CA GLY A 121 -32.42 20.51 10.56
C GLY A 121 -32.19 19.67 9.28
N PRO A 122 -31.69 20.29 8.20
CA PRO A 122 -31.35 19.58 6.97
C PRO A 122 -30.34 18.45 7.23
N ASP A 123 -30.53 17.29 6.59
CA ASP A 123 -29.78 16.04 6.81
C ASP A 123 -29.76 15.55 8.27
N GLY A 124 -30.74 16.03 9.04
CA GLY A 124 -30.87 15.89 10.47
C GLY A 124 -29.80 16.65 11.24
N ALA A 125 -29.45 17.87 10.86
CA ALA A 125 -28.67 18.75 11.74
C ALA A 125 -29.45 19.10 13.03
N MET A 126 -28.74 19.47 14.11
CA MET A 126 -29.38 19.84 15.38
C MET A 126 -30.18 21.12 15.24
N SER A 127 -31.51 21.09 15.38
CA SER A 127 -32.39 22.25 15.24
C SER A 127 -32.53 23.07 16.52
N GLU A 128 -32.38 22.44 17.70
CA GLU A 128 -32.69 23.09 18.98
C GLU A 128 -31.84 22.55 20.14
N ILE A 129 -31.48 23.44 21.07
CA ILE A 129 -31.01 23.10 22.42
C ILE A 129 -31.89 23.80 23.46
N VAL A 130 -32.46 23.03 24.39
CA VAL A 130 -33.14 23.56 25.58
C VAL A 130 -32.19 23.48 26.78
N TYR A 131 -31.94 24.62 27.42
CA TYR A 131 -31.05 24.77 28.58
C TYR A 131 -31.77 24.49 29.90
N PRO A 132 -31.05 24.29 31.04
CA PRO A 132 -31.66 23.93 32.32
C PRO A 132 -32.65 24.98 32.85
N ASN A 133 -32.48 26.25 32.44
CA ASN A 133 -33.32 27.37 32.83
C ASN A 133 -34.52 27.58 31.87
N GLY A 134 -34.74 26.68 30.91
CA GLY A 134 -35.79 26.78 29.90
C GLY A 134 -35.50 27.74 28.75
N LEU A 135 -34.31 28.35 28.69
CA LEU A 135 -33.89 29.05 27.48
C LEU A 135 -33.78 28.06 26.33
N VAL A 136 -34.13 28.52 25.13
CA VAL A 136 -34.10 27.70 23.91
C VAL A 136 -33.20 28.39 22.90
N ALA A 137 -32.14 27.70 22.46
CA ALA A 137 -31.37 28.08 21.29
C ALA A 137 -31.90 27.31 20.08
N LYS A 138 -32.36 28.04 19.06
CA LYS A 138 -32.77 27.49 17.77
C LYS A 138 -31.70 27.76 16.73
N PHE A 139 -31.45 26.77 15.89
CA PHE A 139 -30.47 26.84 14.81
C PHE A 139 -31.20 26.80 13.47
N ASP A 140 -31.18 27.94 12.79
CA ASP A 140 -31.64 28.03 11.41
C ASP A 140 -30.45 27.78 10.49
N TYR A 141 -30.60 26.78 9.61
CA TYR A 141 -29.58 26.40 8.65
C TYR A 141 -29.93 26.98 7.29
N THR A 142 -29.01 27.76 6.74
CA THR A 142 -29.03 28.10 5.32
C THR A 142 -28.00 27.22 4.64
N LEU A 143 -28.43 26.41 3.66
CA LEU A 143 -27.50 25.71 2.77
C LEU A 143 -26.77 26.76 1.93
N ILE A 144 -25.52 27.02 2.29
CA ILE A 144 -24.63 27.88 1.51
C ILE A 144 -23.88 26.96 0.55
N GLU A 145 -24.19 27.04 -0.73
CA GLU A 145 -23.30 26.54 -1.78
C GLU A 145 -22.07 27.44 -1.81
N ILE A 146 -21.04 27.07 -1.05
CA ILE A 146 -19.76 27.76 -1.13
C ILE A 146 -19.12 27.36 -2.45
N ASP A 147 -18.93 28.33 -3.35
CA ASP A 147 -18.12 28.14 -4.54
C ASP A 147 -16.73 27.67 -4.07
N ARG A 148 -16.37 26.44 -4.46
CA ARG A 148 -15.09 25.82 -4.10
C ARG A 148 -13.91 26.70 -4.49
N ASN A 149 -14.06 27.54 -5.52
CA ASN A 149 -13.03 28.47 -5.96
C ASN A 149 -12.71 29.55 -4.92
N VAL A 150 -13.64 29.93 -4.05
CA VAL A 150 -13.43 30.97 -3.02
C VAL A 150 -12.60 30.45 -1.85
N LEU A 151 -12.57 29.12 -1.64
CA LEU A 151 -11.78 28.47 -0.57
C LEU A 151 -10.42 27.99 -1.05
N MET A 152 -10.09 28.13 -2.33
CA MET A 152 -8.80 27.71 -2.86
C MET A 152 -7.73 28.76 -2.57
N ASN A 153 -6.71 28.38 -1.81
CA ASN A 153 -5.51 29.20 -1.64
C ASN A 153 -4.76 29.27 -2.98
N HIS A 154 -4.59 30.48 -3.50
CA HIS A 154 -3.84 30.73 -4.72
C HIS A 154 -2.42 31.16 -4.39
N PHE A 155 -1.43 30.44 -4.94
CA PHE A 155 -0.03 30.79 -4.82
C PHE A 155 0.51 31.27 -6.18
N LEU A 156 1.12 32.45 -6.21
CA LEU A 156 1.83 32.94 -7.40
C LEU A 156 3.12 32.15 -7.60
N THR A 157 3.15 31.29 -8.61
CA THR A 157 4.31 30.49 -9.01
C THR A 157 4.86 30.93 -10.35
N HIS A 158 6.15 30.72 -10.57
CA HIS A 158 6.80 30.84 -11.88
C HIS A 158 6.76 29.49 -12.61
N SER A 159 7.90 29.05 -13.16
CA SER A 159 8.00 27.80 -13.91
C SER A 159 8.22 26.60 -12.98
N HIS A 160 7.83 25.40 -13.45
CA HIS A 160 8.02 24.13 -12.74
C HIS A 160 7.53 24.14 -11.28
N PRO A 161 6.28 24.57 -11.00
CA PRO A 161 5.76 24.55 -9.64
C PRO A 161 5.65 23.10 -9.14
N ARG A 162 6.16 22.84 -7.94
CA ARG A 162 6.02 21.55 -7.26
C ARG A 162 5.55 21.77 -5.84
N THR A 163 4.87 20.77 -5.29
CA THR A 163 4.51 20.73 -3.87
C THR A 163 4.96 19.42 -3.24
N ALA A 164 5.32 19.46 -1.96
CA ALA A 164 5.65 18.28 -1.19
C ALA A 164 5.05 18.39 0.21
N HIS A 165 4.32 17.35 0.62
CA HIS A 165 3.68 17.30 1.94
C HIS A 165 4.64 16.68 2.95
N GLY A 166 4.89 17.39 4.05
CA GLY A 166 5.59 16.87 5.21
C GLY A 166 4.65 16.69 6.40
N PRO A 167 5.16 16.18 7.53
CA PRO A 167 4.38 16.01 8.76
C PRO A 167 3.95 17.36 9.34
N GLY A 168 2.74 17.80 8.98
CA GLY A 168 2.15 19.06 9.46
C GLY A 168 2.54 20.32 8.67
N TYR A 169 3.24 20.20 7.55
CA TYR A 169 3.62 21.34 6.70
C TYR A 169 3.51 21.00 5.21
N LEU A 170 3.36 22.04 4.40
CA LEU A 170 3.36 21.99 2.94
C LEU A 170 4.55 22.80 2.42
N LEU A 171 5.39 22.17 1.63
CA LEU A 171 6.50 22.82 0.93
C LEU A 171 6.06 23.13 -0.51
N ILE A 172 6.29 24.36 -0.94
CA ILE A 172 5.99 24.86 -2.29
C ILE A 172 7.29 25.35 -2.90
N GLY A 173 7.62 24.86 -4.10
CA GLY A 173 8.78 25.27 -4.86
C GLY A 173 8.40 25.77 -6.24
N ASP A 174 9.21 26.67 -6.80
CA ASP A 174 9.15 27.09 -8.20
C ASP A 174 10.50 27.62 -8.70
N ILE A 175 10.76 27.51 -10.01
CA ILE A 175 11.96 28.07 -10.65
C ILE A 175 11.65 29.49 -11.15
N THR A 176 12.36 30.46 -10.59
CA THR A 176 12.24 31.89 -10.93
C THR A 176 12.80 32.21 -12.32
N GLU A 177 12.54 33.42 -12.80
CA GLU A 177 13.09 33.91 -14.08
C GLU A 177 14.63 33.92 -14.13
N GLN A 178 15.28 33.99 -12.97
CA GLN A 178 16.75 33.90 -12.84
C GLN A 178 17.28 32.46 -12.81
N ALA A 179 16.44 31.46 -13.12
CA ALA A 179 16.77 30.04 -13.06
C ALA A 179 17.23 29.58 -11.67
N GLN A 180 16.64 30.14 -10.61
CA GLN A 180 16.88 29.76 -9.22
C GLN A 180 15.61 29.17 -8.61
N VAL A 181 15.75 28.27 -7.64
CA VAL A 181 14.60 27.67 -6.96
C VAL A 181 14.21 28.54 -5.77
N ARG A 182 12.96 29.00 -5.77
CA ARG A 182 12.33 29.68 -4.65
C ARG A 182 11.51 28.67 -3.85
N LEU A 183 11.59 28.76 -2.53
CA LEU A 183 10.83 27.91 -1.62
C LEU A 183 9.90 28.72 -0.73
N ARG A 184 8.75 28.14 -0.41
CA ARG A 184 7.82 28.60 0.62
C ARG A 184 7.37 27.41 1.44
N ILE A 185 7.16 27.63 2.73
CA ILE A 185 6.59 26.64 3.64
C ILE A 185 5.34 27.21 4.28
N THR A 186 4.28 26.42 4.30
CA THR A 186 3.00 26.77 4.92
C THR A 186 2.55 25.61 5.79
N ASP A 187 1.51 25.82 6.60
CA ASP A 187 0.84 24.68 7.24
C ASP A 187 0.10 23.83 6.19
N VAL A 188 -0.44 22.70 6.62
CA VAL A 188 -1.25 21.79 5.79
C VAL A 188 -2.52 22.43 5.22
N LEU A 189 -2.98 23.55 5.78
CA LEU A 189 -4.13 24.30 5.27
C LEU A 189 -3.71 25.41 4.29
N GLY A 190 -2.41 25.60 4.06
CA GLY A 190 -1.86 26.62 3.17
C GLY A 190 -1.73 28.00 3.82
N THR A 191 -1.74 28.10 5.15
CA THR A 191 -1.56 29.37 5.87
C THR A 191 -0.10 29.62 6.26
N ASP A 192 0.27 30.90 6.35
CA ASP A 192 1.63 31.36 6.69
C ASP A 192 1.93 31.30 8.21
N THR A 193 1.44 30.26 8.89
CA THR A 193 1.62 30.06 10.34
C THR A 193 2.91 29.33 10.71
N VAL A 194 3.62 28.78 9.73
CA VAL A 194 4.86 28.03 9.97
C VAL A 194 6.04 28.99 10.19
N PRO A 195 6.70 28.96 11.37
CA PRO A 195 7.75 29.91 11.69
C PRO A 195 9.08 29.57 11.00
N VAL A 196 9.72 30.59 10.44
CA VAL A 196 11.04 30.52 9.79
C VAL A 196 11.97 31.56 10.42
N ALA A 197 13.18 31.15 10.80
CA ALA A 197 14.10 31.96 11.61
C ALA A 197 14.47 33.33 11.01
N ASP A 198 14.54 33.45 9.68
CA ASP A 198 14.89 34.70 8.95
C ASP A 198 13.79 35.17 7.98
N LEU A 199 12.52 34.97 8.36
CA LEU A 199 11.31 35.33 7.58
C LEU A 199 11.12 34.58 6.25
N SER A 200 12.17 34.13 5.58
CA SER A 200 12.08 33.40 4.30
C SER A 200 13.31 32.53 4.03
N PHE A 201 13.16 31.56 3.12
CA PHE A 201 14.28 30.79 2.60
C PHE A 201 15.02 31.57 1.49
N PRO A 202 16.36 31.46 1.40
CA PRO A 202 17.10 32.04 0.30
C PRO A 202 16.75 31.35 -1.03
N LEU A 203 16.93 32.07 -2.14
CA LEU A 203 16.90 31.47 -3.47
C LEU A 203 18.02 30.43 -3.60
N LEU A 204 17.69 29.26 -4.14
CA LEU A 204 18.59 28.12 -4.27
C LEU A 204 19.09 27.98 -5.71
N GLY A 205 20.27 27.37 -5.86
CA GLY A 205 20.96 27.26 -7.14
C GLY A 205 21.94 28.41 -7.34
N LYS A 206 23.24 28.12 -7.16
CA LYS A 206 24.31 29.06 -7.55
C LYS A 206 24.52 29.09 -9.05
N LEU A 207 24.12 28.02 -9.73
CA LEU A 207 24.09 27.86 -11.17
C LEU A 207 22.63 27.74 -11.65
N PRO A 208 22.34 28.03 -12.93
CA PRO A 208 21.00 27.84 -13.48
C PRO A 208 20.46 26.43 -13.21
N VAL A 209 19.28 26.36 -12.61
CA VAL A 209 18.56 25.12 -12.30
C VAL A 209 17.59 24.80 -13.43
N ILE A 210 17.67 23.59 -13.98
CA ILE A 210 16.76 23.11 -15.03
C ILE A 210 15.57 22.33 -14.48
N ASP A 211 15.78 21.65 -13.35
CA ASP A 211 14.76 20.89 -12.64
C ASP A 211 15.16 20.70 -11.18
N TYR A 212 14.20 20.35 -10.32
CA TYR A 212 14.48 20.09 -8.90
C TYR A 212 13.50 19.09 -8.29
N GLU A 213 13.99 18.28 -7.35
CA GLU A 213 13.18 17.36 -6.57
C GLU A 213 13.08 17.82 -5.11
N MET A 214 11.95 17.53 -4.47
CA MET A 214 11.69 17.92 -3.08
C MET A 214 11.42 16.70 -2.22
N PHE A 215 12.08 16.64 -1.07
CA PHE A 215 12.02 15.53 -0.13
C PHE A 215 11.64 16.05 1.25
N THR A 216 10.61 15.48 1.87
CA THR A 216 10.11 15.88 3.19
C THR A 216 10.34 14.79 4.23
N GLY A 217 10.74 15.18 5.43
CA GLY A 217 10.88 14.32 6.61
C GLY A 217 10.28 14.99 7.85
N GLU A 218 10.40 14.37 9.02
CA GLU A 218 9.74 14.87 10.24
C GLU A 218 10.25 16.24 10.71
N SER A 219 11.57 16.40 10.70
CA SER A 219 12.24 17.61 11.21
C SER A 219 13.21 18.21 10.19
N PHE A 220 13.08 17.80 8.93
CA PHE A 220 13.94 18.25 7.85
C PHE A 220 13.23 18.20 6.50
N PHE A 221 13.72 18.97 5.55
CA PHE A 221 13.40 18.78 4.15
C PHE A 221 14.66 18.99 3.31
N ALA A 222 14.66 18.46 2.09
CA ALA A 222 15.78 18.59 1.18
C ALA A 222 15.33 18.89 -0.24
N ILE A 223 16.13 19.66 -0.96
CA ILE A 223 15.94 19.98 -2.37
C ILE A 223 17.14 19.47 -3.15
N LEU A 224 16.89 18.60 -4.13
CA LEU A 224 17.90 18.19 -5.09
C LEU A 224 17.77 19.07 -6.32
N LEU A 225 18.81 19.85 -6.61
CA LEU A 225 18.86 20.74 -7.76
C LEU A 225 19.58 20.04 -8.92
N HIS A 226 18.97 20.07 -10.09
CA HIS A 226 19.56 19.56 -11.33
C HIS A 226 20.03 20.71 -12.21
N HIS A 227 21.22 20.52 -12.76
CA HIS A 227 21.89 21.47 -13.64
C HIS A 227 22.24 20.74 -14.95
N GLU A 228 22.39 21.49 -16.04
CA GLU A 228 22.57 20.93 -17.38
C GLU A 228 23.92 20.20 -17.54
N GLU A 229 25.02 20.80 -17.07
CA GLU A 229 26.38 20.28 -17.29
C GLU A 229 27.16 19.94 -16.00
N THR A 230 26.56 20.17 -14.83
CA THR A 230 27.24 20.02 -13.53
C THR A 230 26.58 18.97 -12.64
N GLN A 231 27.26 18.63 -11.54
CA GLN A 231 26.74 17.72 -10.52
C GLN A 231 25.54 18.32 -9.82
N SER A 232 24.58 17.47 -9.45
CA SER A 232 23.42 17.87 -8.66
C SER A 232 23.83 18.38 -7.28
N GLU A 233 23.12 19.43 -6.82
CA GLU A 233 23.32 20.03 -5.51
C GLU A 233 22.19 19.63 -4.57
N LEU A 234 22.51 19.01 -3.43
CA LEU A 234 21.53 18.71 -2.38
C LEU A 234 21.55 19.83 -1.33
N CYS A 235 20.43 20.54 -1.21
CA CYS A 235 20.20 21.58 -0.20
C CYS A 235 19.37 21.01 0.95
N LEU A 236 19.90 21.04 2.17
CA LEU A 236 19.27 20.46 3.36
C LEU A 236 18.86 21.54 4.36
N PHE A 237 17.61 21.46 4.79
CA PHE A 237 17.02 22.35 5.79
C PHE A 237 16.51 21.53 6.97
N HIS A 238 16.41 22.15 8.13
CA HIS A 238 15.94 21.48 9.34
C HIS A 238 15.16 22.43 10.23
N ALA A 239 14.27 21.85 11.03
CA ALA A 239 13.60 22.53 12.12
C ALA A 239 14.40 22.36 13.42
N GLN A 240 14.41 23.41 14.25
CA GLN A 240 14.94 23.36 15.61
C GLN A 240 13.91 24.00 16.54
N ALA A 241 13.39 23.22 17.49
CA ALA A 241 12.29 23.64 18.38
C ALA A 241 11.11 24.23 17.59
N ASP A 242 10.65 23.49 16.58
CA ASP A 242 9.53 23.85 15.67
C ASP A 242 9.74 25.10 14.81
N ILE A 243 10.95 25.67 14.78
CA ILE A 243 11.32 26.80 13.92
C ILE A 243 12.22 26.31 12.79
N TRP A 244 11.78 26.54 11.55
CA TRP A 244 12.56 26.20 10.36
C TRP A 244 13.76 27.13 10.20
N GLN A 245 14.94 26.52 10.09
CA GLN A 245 16.17 27.27 9.84
C GLN A 245 16.25 27.66 8.37
N SER A 246 16.43 28.95 8.10
CA SER A 246 16.49 29.53 6.75
C SER A 246 17.75 29.11 5.97
N THR A 247 18.85 28.81 6.67
CA THR A 247 20.17 28.61 6.07
C THR A 247 20.37 27.13 5.69
N PRO A 248 20.48 26.80 4.40
CA PRO A 248 20.68 25.42 3.98
C PRO A 248 22.09 24.92 4.21
N THR A 249 22.23 23.62 4.42
CA THR A 249 23.50 22.90 4.24
C THR A 249 23.58 22.34 2.83
N TYR A 250 24.66 22.62 2.11
CA TYR A 250 24.87 22.12 0.75
C TYR A 250 25.75 20.87 0.77
N ILE A 251 25.30 19.82 0.09
CA ILE A 251 26.08 18.60 -0.16
C ILE A 251 26.10 18.37 -1.67
N LYS A 252 27.30 18.20 -2.24
CA LYS A 252 27.44 17.81 -3.64
C LYS A 252 27.26 16.31 -3.76
N LEU A 253 26.38 15.89 -4.65
CA LEU A 253 26.17 14.49 -4.95
C LEU A 253 26.77 14.16 -6.32
N PRO A 254 27.30 12.94 -6.49
CA PRO A 254 27.68 12.48 -7.81
C PRO A 254 26.52 12.53 -8.80
N LYS A 255 26.84 12.59 -10.11
CA LYS A 255 25.83 12.51 -11.17
C LYS A 255 25.05 11.18 -11.08
N ASP A 256 23.77 11.24 -11.47
CA ASP A 256 22.84 10.10 -11.49
C ASP A 256 22.56 9.49 -10.10
N THR A 257 22.64 10.31 -9.06
CA THR A 257 22.25 9.92 -7.69
C THR A 257 20.74 10.09 -7.52
N SER A 258 20.04 9.03 -7.10
CA SER A 258 18.66 9.11 -6.64
C SER A 258 18.61 9.27 -5.13
N ILE A 259 17.54 9.89 -4.62
CA ILE A 259 17.37 10.17 -3.19
C ILE A 259 16.12 9.47 -2.67
N HIS A 260 16.25 8.82 -1.52
CA HIS A 260 15.13 8.29 -0.76
C HIS A 260 15.11 8.91 0.63
N THR A 261 13.92 9.26 1.10
CA THR A 261 13.72 9.88 2.40
C THR A 261 13.48 8.85 3.48
N GLY A 262 14.26 8.92 4.56
CA GLY A 262 13.97 8.27 5.82
C GLY A 262 13.26 9.22 6.79
N HIS A 263 13.06 8.76 8.02
CA HIS A 263 12.39 9.51 9.08
C HIS A 263 13.14 10.79 9.46
N ASP A 264 14.46 10.70 9.67
CA ASP A 264 15.35 11.80 10.06
C ASP A 264 16.71 11.79 9.31
N PHE A 265 16.78 11.07 8.20
CA PHE A 265 17.95 10.94 7.33
C PHE A 265 17.53 10.81 5.86
N LEU A 266 18.48 10.93 4.94
CA LEU A 266 18.31 10.61 3.51
C LEU A 266 19.24 9.48 3.10
N LEU A 267 18.84 8.75 2.06
CA LEU A 267 19.67 7.78 1.36
C LEU A 267 19.96 8.30 -0.05
N ALA A 268 21.23 8.59 -0.31
CA ALA A 268 21.72 8.91 -1.64
C ALA A 268 22.23 7.62 -2.30
N ILE A 269 21.55 7.21 -3.37
CA ILE A 269 21.81 5.96 -4.08
C ILE A 269 22.45 6.27 -5.41
N GLN A 270 23.63 5.73 -5.62
CA GLN A 270 24.36 5.85 -6.87
C GLN A 270 24.81 4.47 -7.32
N GLN A 271 24.27 3.99 -8.44
CA GLN A 271 24.57 2.66 -8.98
C GLN A 271 24.36 1.55 -7.93
N HIS A 272 25.43 1.00 -7.37
CA HIS A 272 25.40 -0.03 -6.33
C HIS A 272 26.01 0.47 -5.01
N ARG A 273 25.83 1.75 -4.71
CA ARG A 273 26.28 2.37 -3.46
C ARG A 273 25.12 3.10 -2.81
N VAL A 274 24.95 2.86 -1.51
CA VAL A 274 23.99 3.56 -0.68
C VAL A 274 24.75 4.42 0.32
N THR A 275 24.54 5.74 0.27
CA THR A 275 25.17 6.71 1.16
C THR A 275 24.12 7.29 2.09
N VAL A 276 24.29 7.12 3.40
CA VAL A 276 23.41 7.77 4.38
C VAL A 276 23.84 9.21 4.55
N VAL A 277 22.88 10.13 4.47
CA VAL A 277 23.05 11.55 4.79
C VAL A 277 22.21 11.86 6.03
N GLU A 278 22.87 12.15 7.14
CA GLU A 278 22.21 12.36 8.43
C GLU A 278 22.86 13.53 9.20
N ARG A 279 22.18 13.97 10.26
CA ARG A 279 22.67 15.05 11.13
C ARG A 279 23.48 14.48 12.29
N GLN A 280 24.77 14.78 12.34
CA GLN A 280 25.67 14.43 13.45
C GLN A 280 26.21 15.71 14.10
N ASN A 281 26.08 15.83 15.42
CA ASN A 281 26.48 17.02 16.19
C ASN A 281 25.92 18.33 15.61
N GLY A 282 24.65 18.31 15.21
CA GLY A 282 23.97 19.49 14.68
C GLY A 282 24.26 19.79 13.21
N LYS A 283 25.17 19.07 12.53
CA LYS A 283 25.53 19.31 11.12
C LYS A 283 25.20 18.11 10.24
N TRP A 284 24.70 18.36 9.03
CA TRP A 284 24.51 17.32 8.03
C TRP A 284 25.83 16.77 7.52
N ARG A 285 25.93 15.45 7.42
CA ARG A 285 27.09 14.74 6.88
C ARG A 285 26.64 13.56 6.04
N ALA A 286 27.33 13.37 4.91
CA ALA A 286 27.28 12.11 4.17
C ALA A 286 28.26 11.12 4.83
N LEU A 287 27.76 9.95 5.21
CA LEU A 287 28.56 8.88 5.79
C LEU A 287 29.35 8.16 4.68
N LYS A 288 30.23 7.23 5.09
CA LYS A 288 30.90 6.34 4.12
C LYS A 288 29.83 5.49 3.40
N PRO A 289 29.88 5.37 2.06
CA PRO A 289 28.91 4.57 1.32
C PRO A 289 28.99 3.08 1.68
N PHE A 290 27.85 2.42 1.65
CA PHE A 290 27.71 0.98 1.68
C PHE A 290 27.75 0.44 0.25
N ASP A 291 28.73 -0.39 -0.07
CA ASP A 291 28.78 -1.10 -1.35
C ASP A 291 27.75 -2.24 -1.35
N VAL A 292 26.92 -2.26 -2.38
CA VAL A 292 25.89 -3.26 -2.66
C VAL A 292 26.33 -4.07 -3.87
N GLU A 293 26.03 -5.36 -3.92
CA GLU A 293 26.36 -6.17 -5.09
C GLU A 293 25.35 -5.89 -6.21
N LYS A 294 25.82 -5.89 -7.46
CA LYS A 294 24.97 -5.60 -8.64
C LYS A 294 23.75 -6.52 -8.78
N SER A 295 23.88 -7.78 -8.34
CA SER A 295 22.80 -8.77 -8.35
C SER A 295 21.83 -8.64 -7.18
N SER A 296 22.10 -7.75 -6.22
CA SER A 296 21.25 -7.60 -5.04
C SER A 296 19.98 -6.83 -5.35
N ILE A 297 18.89 -7.24 -4.71
CA ILE A 297 17.69 -6.42 -4.60
C ILE A 297 17.82 -5.52 -3.36
N THR A 298 17.35 -4.28 -3.48
CA THR A 298 17.38 -3.30 -2.40
C THR A 298 15.99 -2.73 -2.17
N HIS A 299 15.60 -2.56 -0.91
CA HIS A 299 14.36 -1.91 -0.54
C HIS A 299 14.63 -0.84 0.52
N PHE A 300 14.09 0.38 0.32
CA PHE A 300 14.27 1.51 1.22
C PHE A 300 12.99 1.75 2.03
N PHE A 301 13.12 2.05 3.32
CA PHE A 301 12.00 2.29 4.22
C PHE A 301 12.35 3.37 5.26
N SER A 302 11.37 3.82 6.04
CA SER A 302 11.52 5.02 6.89
C SER A 302 12.66 4.96 7.92
N HIS A 303 13.09 3.77 8.34
CA HIS A 303 14.16 3.62 9.34
C HIS A 303 15.46 3.01 8.78
N GLY A 304 15.51 2.69 7.49
CA GLY A 304 16.72 2.14 6.89
C GLY A 304 16.54 1.53 5.51
N PHE A 305 17.34 0.51 5.22
CA PHE A 305 17.25 -0.21 3.95
C PHE A 305 17.60 -1.69 4.09
N LEU A 306 17.04 -2.50 3.19
CA LEU A 306 17.20 -3.94 3.12
C LEU A 306 17.96 -4.28 1.84
N VAL A 307 18.87 -5.25 1.92
CA VAL A 307 19.65 -5.76 0.79
C VAL A 307 19.62 -7.28 0.82
N TYR A 308 19.24 -7.91 -0.30
CA TYR A 308 19.31 -9.37 -0.46
C TYR A 308 20.09 -9.74 -1.71
N ASN A 309 21.08 -10.63 -1.56
CA ASN A 309 22.01 -11.03 -2.61
C ASN A 309 21.99 -12.54 -2.90
N ASP A 310 20.86 -13.22 -2.65
CA ASP A 310 20.72 -14.69 -2.71
C ASP A 310 21.58 -15.48 -1.71
N GLN A 311 22.45 -14.87 -0.93
CA GLN A 311 23.16 -15.54 0.17
C GLN A 311 22.55 -15.18 1.51
N GLN A 312 22.26 -13.90 1.72
CA GLN A 312 21.76 -13.38 2.98
C GLN A 312 20.90 -12.13 2.80
N LEU A 313 19.89 -11.98 3.65
CA LEU A 313 19.10 -10.76 3.77
C LEU A 313 19.72 -9.89 4.86
N ARG A 314 20.20 -8.71 4.50
CA ARG A 314 20.81 -7.75 5.40
C ARG A 314 19.90 -6.55 5.57
N MET A 315 19.72 -6.12 6.81
CA MET A 315 19.02 -4.90 7.16
C MET A 315 19.99 -3.89 7.76
N PHE A 316 20.02 -2.69 7.19
CA PHE A 316 20.82 -1.58 7.67
C PHE A 316 19.90 -0.58 8.34
N VAL A 317 20.04 -0.43 9.65
CA VAL A 317 19.31 0.52 10.49
C VAL A 317 20.29 1.20 11.44
N ARG A 318 19.96 2.43 11.86
CA ARG A 318 20.74 3.15 12.88
C ARG A 318 20.50 2.51 14.25
N ARG A 319 21.59 2.14 14.94
CA ARG A 319 21.56 1.57 16.30
C ARG A 319 21.68 2.67 17.36
N ASP A 320 21.49 2.29 18.63
CA ASP A 320 21.53 3.21 19.79
C ASP A 320 22.87 3.94 19.93
N ASP A 321 23.96 3.35 19.43
CA ASP A 321 25.30 3.93 19.36
C ASP A 321 25.50 4.88 18.17
N SER A 322 24.41 5.20 17.44
CA SER A 322 24.39 5.98 16.21
C SER A 322 25.19 5.37 15.05
N GLN A 323 25.52 4.08 15.10
CA GLN A 323 26.18 3.39 14.00
C GLN A 323 25.18 2.67 13.10
N TRP A 324 25.48 2.68 11.81
CA TRP A 324 24.75 1.94 10.78
C TRP A 324 25.41 0.58 10.58
N THR A 325 24.89 -0.44 11.24
CA THR A 325 25.44 -1.81 11.18
C THR A 325 24.45 -2.76 10.51
N PRO A 326 24.90 -3.63 9.59
CA PRO A 326 24.03 -4.64 9.00
C PRO A 326 23.63 -5.69 10.03
N ASN A 327 22.34 -5.98 10.12
CA ASN A 327 21.80 -7.15 10.80
C ASN A 327 21.41 -8.19 9.75
N VAL A 328 21.80 -9.45 9.94
CA VAL A 328 21.42 -10.54 9.03
C VAL A 328 20.08 -11.12 9.50
N LEU A 329 19.09 -11.05 8.62
CA LEU A 329 17.77 -11.65 8.83
C LEU A 329 17.80 -13.13 8.37
N PRO A 330 17.05 -14.03 9.03
CA PRO A 330 17.08 -15.47 8.78
C PRO A 330 16.28 -15.88 7.55
N LEU A 331 16.57 -15.29 6.39
CA LEU A 331 16.03 -15.72 5.10
C LEU A 331 16.96 -16.76 4.46
N PRO A 332 16.44 -17.90 3.98
CA PRO A 332 17.28 -18.89 3.33
C PRO A 332 17.96 -18.37 2.04
N PRO A 333 19.12 -18.93 1.67
CA PRO A 333 19.81 -18.57 0.43
C PRO A 333 19.10 -19.13 -0.82
N GLY A 334 19.42 -18.57 -1.98
CA GLY A 334 18.98 -18.99 -3.31
C GLY A 334 17.52 -18.67 -3.64
N MET A 335 16.87 -17.78 -2.88
CA MET A 335 15.42 -17.56 -3.03
C MET A 335 15.05 -16.80 -4.31
N LEU A 336 15.86 -15.83 -4.78
CA LEU A 336 15.61 -15.15 -6.05
C LEU A 336 15.90 -16.07 -7.22
N GLU A 337 17.06 -16.75 -7.22
CA GLU A 337 17.41 -17.71 -8.26
C GLU A 337 16.32 -18.77 -8.40
N ASN A 338 15.93 -19.44 -7.31
CA ASN A 338 14.85 -20.42 -7.30
C ASN A 338 13.53 -19.82 -7.81
N SER A 339 13.18 -18.62 -7.34
CA SER A 339 11.96 -17.93 -7.78
C SER A 339 11.95 -17.64 -9.27
N THR A 340 13.10 -17.29 -9.86
CA THR A 340 13.17 -17.04 -11.30
C THR A 340 13.26 -18.32 -12.13
N SER A 341 13.80 -19.40 -11.57
CA SER A 341 13.89 -20.71 -12.24
C SER A 341 12.53 -21.31 -12.57
N VAL A 342 11.47 -20.89 -11.87
CA VAL A 342 10.08 -21.28 -12.16
C VAL A 342 9.73 -20.99 -13.63
N PHE A 343 10.22 -19.88 -14.17
CA PHE A 343 9.92 -19.47 -15.55
C PHE A 343 10.65 -20.31 -16.60
N ASP A 344 11.75 -20.99 -16.23
CA ASP A 344 12.43 -21.91 -17.13
C ASP A 344 11.62 -23.19 -17.42
N ARG A 345 10.58 -23.43 -16.60
CA ARG A 345 9.59 -24.49 -16.82
C ARG A 345 8.55 -24.11 -17.87
N PHE A 346 8.48 -22.87 -18.34
CA PHE A 346 7.54 -22.44 -19.38
C PHE A 346 8.25 -22.32 -20.72
N GLU A 347 7.54 -22.61 -21.80
CA GLU A 347 8.06 -22.48 -23.16
C GLU A 347 7.67 -21.13 -23.75
N HIS A 348 8.59 -20.17 -23.63
CA HIS A 348 8.49 -18.84 -24.24
C HIS A 348 9.85 -18.43 -24.82
N PRO A 349 9.89 -17.44 -25.74
CA PRO A 349 11.12 -16.85 -26.23
C PRO A 349 12.03 -16.34 -25.09
N ASP A 350 13.33 -16.58 -25.20
CA ASP A 350 14.32 -16.25 -24.16
C ASP A 350 14.33 -14.77 -23.76
N GLU A 351 14.09 -13.87 -24.73
CA GLU A 351 14.01 -12.43 -24.48
C GLU A 351 12.83 -12.05 -23.57
N ILE A 352 11.65 -12.67 -23.79
CA ILE A 352 10.45 -12.44 -22.98
C ILE A 352 10.71 -12.96 -21.55
N ILE A 353 11.25 -14.17 -21.42
CA ILE A 353 11.56 -14.75 -20.11
C ILE A 353 12.59 -13.90 -19.36
N ARG A 354 13.63 -13.40 -20.03
CA ARG A 354 14.64 -12.54 -19.40
C ARG A 354 14.02 -11.25 -18.85
N ASN A 355 13.25 -10.53 -19.67
CA ASN A 355 12.60 -9.28 -19.24
C ASN A 355 11.60 -9.53 -18.10
N PHE A 356 10.88 -10.64 -18.16
CA PHE A 356 9.94 -11.04 -17.10
C PHE A 356 10.64 -11.36 -15.78
N LYS A 357 11.75 -12.10 -15.84
CA LYS A 357 12.60 -12.41 -14.68
C LYS A 357 13.15 -11.13 -14.04
N GLU A 358 13.54 -10.14 -14.83
CA GLU A 358 14.02 -8.84 -14.31
C GLU A 358 12.91 -8.08 -13.58
N GLY A 359 11.72 -7.97 -14.19
CA GLY A 359 10.58 -7.29 -13.56
C GLY A 359 10.17 -7.92 -12.23
N ILE A 360 10.06 -9.25 -12.17
CA ILE A 360 9.63 -9.96 -10.96
C ILE A 360 10.64 -9.85 -9.82
N LYS A 361 11.95 -9.73 -10.11
CA LYS A 361 12.96 -9.56 -9.05
C LYS A 361 12.74 -8.28 -8.26
N LEU A 362 12.33 -7.18 -8.91
CA LEU A 362 12.14 -5.88 -8.26
C LEU A 362 11.05 -5.89 -7.18
N ASP A 363 10.03 -6.73 -7.33
CA ASP A 363 8.92 -6.85 -6.38
C ASP A 363 9.13 -7.94 -5.32
N ALA A 364 10.31 -8.55 -5.24
CA ALA A 364 10.57 -9.65 -4.32
C ALA A 364 10.69 -9.22 -2.86
N LEU A 365 11.11 -7.99 -2.60
CA LEU A 365 11.41 -7.49 -1.26
C LEU A 365 10.68 -6.19 -1.00
N ARG A 366 9.80 -6.22 0.00
CA ARG A 366 8.99 -5.09 0.44
C ARG A 366 8.97 -5.03 1.97
N MET A 367 8.51 -3.92 2.50
CA MET A 367 8.25 -3.75 3.92
C MET A 367 6.82 -3.25 4.13
N PHE A 368 6.09 -3.88 5.05
CA PHE A 368 4.75 -3.50 5.47
C PHE A 368 4.78 -3.18 6.96
N HIS A 369 4.70 -1.90 7.31
CA HIS A 369 4.95 -1.41 8.67
C HIS A 369 6.28 -1.93 9.23
N ASN A 370 6.25 -2.79 10.26
CA ASN A 370 7.39 -3.44 10.88
C ASN A 370 7.64 -4.88 10.37
N VAL A 371 7.03 -5.29 9.26
CA VAL A 371 7.17 -6.63 8.68
C VAL A 371 7.98 -6.57 7.41
N VAL A 372 9.10 -7.29 7.37
CA VAL A 372 9.83 -7.53 6.12
C VAL A 372 9.13 -8.64 5.35
N VAL A 373 8.74 -8.34 4.12
CA VAL A 373 8.04 -9.25 3.22
C VAL A 373 8.99 -9.64 2.10
N PHE A 374 9.39 -10.91 2.09
CA PHE A 374 10.13 -11.48 0.98
C PHE A 374 9.26 -12.48 0.23
N ARG A 375 9.03 -12.26 -1.06
CA ARG A 375 8.28 -13.17 -1.92
C ARG A 375 9.25 -14.04 -2.71
N SER A 376 8.97 -15.34 -2.69
CA SER A 376 9.60 -16.35 -3.52
C SER A 376 8.52 -17.09 -4.31
N LEU A 377 8.81 -17.45 -5.55
CA LEU A 377 7.90 -18.25 -6.37
C LEU A 377 8.37 -19.69 -6.35
N HIS A 378 7.43 -20.62 -6.34
CA HIS A 378 7.75 -22.03 -6.53
C HIS A 378 6.59 -22.76 -7.19
N LEU A 379 6.93 -23.89 -7.80
CA LEU A 379 6.00 -24.77 -8.47
C LEU A 379 5.95 -26.10 -7.72
N GLU A 380 4.76 -26.53 -7.32
CA GLU A 380 4.51 -27.85 -6.73
C GLU A 380 3.61 -28.66 -7.67
N GLY A 381 4.21 -29.55 -8.46
CA GLY A 381 3.53 -30.24 -9.54
C GLY A 381 3.05 -29.27 -10.62
N PHE A 382 1.74 -29.08 -10.71
CA PHE A 382 1.08 -28.15 -11.65
C PHE A 382 0.58 -26.87 -10.97
N LYS A 383 0.80 -26.72 -9.66
CA LYS A 383 0.33 -25.56 -8.90
C LYS A 383 1.45 -24.58 -8.70
N LEU A 384 1.17 -23.33 -9.03
CA LEU A 384 2.10 -22.23 -8.95
C LEU A 384 1.79 -21.40 -7.71
N TYR A 385 2.78 -21.16 -6.86
CA TYR A 385 2.59 -20.50 -5.57
C TYR A 385 3.51 -19.29 -5.41
N ALA A 386 2.97 -18.24 -4.79
CA ALA A 386 3.74 -17.18 -4.17
C ALA A 386 3.93 -17.52 -2.68
N ARG A 387 5.17 -17.86 -2.31
CA ARG A 387 5.57 -18.06 -0.92
C ARG A 387 6.05 -16.75 -0.34
N LEU A 388 5.32 -16.24 0.65
CA LEU A 388 5.65 -15.04 1.41
C LEU A 388 6.40 -15.44 2.69
N HIS A 389 7.63 -14.98 2.82
CA HIS A 389 8.41 -15.03 4.06
C HIS A 389 8.23 -13.70 4.78
N LEU A 390 7.58 -13.74 5.94
CA LEU A 390 7.22 -12.58 6.74
C LEU A 390 8.08 -12.58 8.00
N PHE A 391 8.92 -11.55 8.14
CA PHE A 391 9.76 -11.35 9.34
C PHE A 391 9.24 -10.15 10.11
N HIS A 392 8.64 -10.40 11.27
CA HIS A 392 8.12 -9.36 12.14
C HIS A 392 9.26 -8.79 12.96
N LEU A 393 9.43 -7.47 12.91
CA LEU A 393 10.46 -6.77 13.64
C LEU A 393 9.90 -6.21 14.95
N ASN A 394 10.66 -6.31 16.04
CA ASN A 394 10.40 -5.58 17.28
C ASN A 394 10.83 -4.10 17.14
N GLY A 395 10.61 -3.28 18.18
CA GLY A 395 11.02 -1.88 18.19
C GLY A 395 12.54 -1.64 18.08
N LYS A 396 13.36 -2.67 18.26
CA LYS A 396 14.81 -2.65 18.04
C LYS A 396 15.21 -3.15 16.64
N HIS A 397 14.24 -3.37 15.76
CA HIS A 397 14.46 -3.93 14.42
C HIS A 397 15.16 -5.30 14.47
N GLU A 398 14.73 -6.17 15.38
CA GLU A 398 15.15 -7.56 15.46
C GLU A 398 13.95 -8.47 15.15
N VAL A 399 14.21 -9.64 14.55
CA VAL A 399 13.14 -10.58 14.21
C VAL A 399 12.56 -11.18 15.50
N SER A 400 11.30 -10.84 15.79
CA SER A 400 10.55 -11.40 16.91
C SER A 400 9.75 -12.64 16.50
N ARG A 401 9.29 -12.69 15.25
CA ARG A 401 8.49 -13.78 14.70
C ARG A 401 8.76 -13.94 13.20
N GLN A 402 8.75 -15.20 12.76
CA GLN A 402 8.79 -15.55 11.35
C GLN A 402 7.54 -16.35 10.99
N THR A 403 6.92 -15.97 9.89
CA THR A 403 5.76 -16.68 9.32
C THR A 403 6.03 -16.93 7.84
N VAL A 404 5.65 -18.10 7.35
CA VAL A 404 5.71 -18.43 5.92
C VAL A 404 4.32 -18.78 5.46
N VAL A 405 3.85 -18.15 4.38
CA VAL A 405 2.52 -18.35 3.83
C VAL A 405 2.65 -18.65 2.34
N ASP A 406 2.01 -19.73 1.90
CA ASP A 406 1.90 -20.07 0.49
C ASP A 406 0.54 -19.61 -0.04
N VAL A 407 0.57 -18.73 -1.04
CA VAL A 407 -0.62 -18.23 -1.74
C VAL A 407 -0.64 -18.82 -3.14
N LEU A 408 -1.72 -19.53 -3.48
CA LEU A 408 -1.88 -20.10 -4.81
C LEU A 408 -2.03 -18.97 -5.83
N ILE A 409 -1.16 -18.97 -6.83
CA ILE A 409 -1.27 -18.09 -8.00
C ILE A 409 -2.28 -18.70 -8.98
N GLU A 410 -1.98 -19.91 -9.46
CA GLU A 410 -2.81 -20.64 -10.42
C GLU A 410 -2.57 -22.15 -10.32
N ASP A 411 -3.58 -22.93 -10.67
CA ASP A 411 -3.44 -24.37 -10.96
C ASP A 411 -3.40 -24.57 -12.48
N LEU A 412 -2.23 -24.91 -13.01
CA LEU A 412 -2.00 -25.08 -14.44
C LEU A 412 -2.80 -26.25 -15.05
N THR A 413 -3.35 -27.17 -14.24
CA THR A 413 -4.21 -28.25 -14.74
C THR A 413 -5.58 -27.75 -15.20
N THR A 414 -6.12 -26.74 -14.51
CA THR A 414 -7.46 -26.18 -14.76
C THR A 414 -7.41 -24.77 -15.34
N TYR A 415 -6.22 -24.15 -15.37
CA TYR A 415 -6.04 -22.79 -15.85
C TYR A 415 -6.53 -22.63 -17.28
N THR A 416 -7.39 -21.63 -17.48
CA THR A 416 -7.93 -21.28 -18.78
C THR A 416 -7.83 -19.76 -18.99
N PHE A 417 -7.21 -19.35 -20.09
CA PHE A 417 -7.12 -17.97 -20.53
C PHE A 417 -8.05 -17.74 -21.73
N ASN A 418 -8.97 -16.79 -21.60
CA ASN A 418 -9.98 -16.47 -22.61
C ASN A 418 -9.84 -15.00 -23.02
N PRO A 419 -9.03 -14.68 -24.05
CA PRO A 419 -8.97 -13.32 -24.56
C PRO A 419 -10.30 -12.90 -25.19
N PRO A 420 -10.53 -11.58 -25.37
CA PRO A 420 -11.69 -11.07 -26.10
C PRO A 420 -11.80 -11.65 -27.51
N GLU A 421 -13.01 -11.66 -28.05
CA GLU A 421 -13.27 -12.07 -29.43
C GLU A 421 -12.44 -11.24 -30.43
N ALA A 422 -11.80 -11.93 -31.37
CA ALA A 422 -11.01 -11.31 -32.44
C ALA A 422 -11.46 -11.86 -33.81
N ASP A 423 -11.83 -10.96 -34.72
CA ASP A 423 -12.24 -11.26 -36.09
C ASP A 423 -13.43 -12.25 -36.25
N GLY A 424 -14.26 -12.40 -35.21
CA GLY A 424 -15.35 -13.38 -35.20
C GLY A 424 -14.94 -14.75 -34.66
N ASN A 425 -13.80 -14.86 -33.97
CA ASN A 425 -13.30 -16.09 -33.36
C ASN A 425 -13.09 -15.90 -31.86
N VAL A 426 -13.44 -16.93 -31.10
CA VAL A 426 -13.25 -17.04 -29.65
C VAL A 426 -12.32 -18.22 -29.39
N PHE A 427 -11.21 -17.94 -28.72
CA PHE A 427 -10.20 -18.93 -28.33
C PHE A 427 -10.17 -19.09 -26.82
N ALA A 428 -9.97 -20.32 -26.37
CA ALA A 428 -9.61 -20.63 -24.99
C ALA A 428 -8.25 -21.31 -24.98
N PHE A 429 -7.35 -20.85 -24.13
CA PHE A 429 -5.99 -21.36 -24.00
C PHE A 429 -5.76 -22.01 -22.63
N GLY A 430 -4.88 -23.00 -22.57
CA GLY A 430 -4.45 -23.62 -21.32
C GLY A 430 -3.02 -24.15 -21.42
N TYR A 431 -2.38 -24.42 -20.28
CA TYR A 431 -1.03 -24.98 -20.26
C TYR A 431 -1.08 -26.51 -20.33
N ARG A 432 -0.19 -27.09 -21.14
CA ARG A 432 0.07 -28.54 -21.21
C ARG A 432 1.54 -28.81 -20.94
N PHE A 433 1.83 -29.85 -20.18
CA PHE A 433 3.19 -30.24 -19.87
C PHE A 433 3.72 -31.20 -20.96
N GLU A 434 4.65 -30.72 -21.77
CA GLU A 434 5.24 -31.44 -22.91
C GLU A 434 6.74 -31.20 -22.96
N HIS A 435 7.53 -32.24 -23.24
CA HIS A 435 9.00 -32.15 -23.33
C HIS A 435 9.67 -31.50 -22.10
N GLY A 436 9.07 -31.65 -20.91
CA GLY A 436 9.60 -31.10 -19.66
C GLY A 436 9.25 -29.63 -19.38
N LYS A 437 8.43 -29.00 -20.22
CA LYS A 437 7.98 -27.60 -20.06
C LYS A 437 6.45 -27.46 -20.19
N PHE A 438 5.92 -26.40 -19.61
CA PHE A 438 4.55 -25.94 -19.82
C PHE A 438 4.48 -25.13 -21.11
N ARG A 439 3.74 -25.65 -22.08
CA ARG A 439 3.44 -25.01 -23.35
C ARG A 439 1.99 -24.54 -23.35
N LEU A 440 1.77 -23.29 -23.76
CA LEU A 440 0.41 -22.76 -23.98
C LEU A 440 -0.19 -23.39 -25.24
N LYS A 441 -1.43 -23.89 -25.15
CA LYS A 441 -2.15 -24.47 -26.28
C LYS A 441 -3.59 -23.98 -26.33
N VAL A 442 -4.15 -23.95 -27.53
CA VAL A 442 -5.60 -23.77 -27.74
C VAL A 442 -6.31 -25.04 -27.25
N ILE A 443 -7.17 -24.91 -26.24
CA ILE A 443 -7.99 -26.00 -25.70
C ILE A 443 -9.38 -26.04 -26.33
N SER A 444 -9.89 -24.88 -26.76
CA SER A 444 -11.13 -24.79 -27.53
C SER A 444 -11.12 -23.55 -28.42
N HIS A 445 -11.74 -23.65 -29.58
CA HIS A 445 -11.86 -22.58 -30.56
C HIS A 445 -13.26 -22.66 -31.18
N ARG A 446 -13.92 -21.51 -31.32
CA ARG A 446 -15.21 -21.37 -32.00
C ARG A 446 -15.19 -20.10 -32.85
N GLY A 447 -15.99 -20.06 -33.91
CA GLY A 447 -16.14 -18.90 -34.79
C GLY A 447 -15.84 -19.21 -36.25
N LYS A 448 -15.65 -18.16 -37.04
CA LYS A 448 -15.57 -18.23 -38.52
C LYS A 448 -14.55 -19.25 -39.02
N ILE A 449 -13.38 -19.35 -38.39
CA ILE A 449 -12.33 -20.28 -38.83
C ILE A 449 -12.75 -21.72 -38.59
N MET A 450 -13.41 -22.03 -37.46
CA MET A 450 -13.97 -23.37 -37.24
C MET A 450 -15.11 -23.68 -38.21
N ASP A 451 -15.96 -22.71 -38.53
CA ASP A 451 -17.04 -22.90 -39.50
C ASP A 451 -16.48 -23.22 -40.89
N GLU A 452 -15.36 -22.60 -41.29
CA GLU A 452 -14.65 -22.91 -42.54
C GLU A 452 -14.00 -24.31 -42.50
N VAL A 453 -13.39 -24.68 -41.38
CA VAL A 453 -12.83 -26.03 -41.17
C VAL A 453 -13.92 -27.10 -41.29
N GLU A 454 -15.11 -26.86 -40.73
CA GLU A 454 -16.25 -27.78 -40.87
C GLU A 454 -16.76 -27.85 -42.32
N LYS A 455 -16.89 -26.72 -43.02
CA LYS A 455 -17.25 -26.71 -44.46
C LYS A 455 -16.25 -27.48 -45.31
N ILE A 456 -14.94 -27.38 -45.03
CA ILE A 456 -13.91 -28.14 -45.74
C ILE A 456 -14.06 -29.64 -45.46
N LYS A 457 -14.33 -30.03 -44.20
CA LYS A 457 -14.60 -31.44 -43.85
C LYS A 457 -15.85 -31.98 -44.56
N GLU A 458 -16.93 -31.21 -44.58
CA GLU A 458 -18.16 -31.56 -45.31
C GLU A 458 -17.89 -31.72 -46.81
N LYS A 459 -17.10 -30.83 -47.40
CA LYS A 459 -16.71 -30.91 -48.82
C LYS A 459 -15.86 -32.15 -49.11
N ILE A 460 -14.91 -32.51 -48.24
CA ILE A 460 -14.13 -33.75 -48.37
C ILE A 460 -15.06 -34.97 -48.37
N GLU A 461 -16.06 -35.00 -47.46
CA GLU A 461 -17.04 -36.09 -47.43
C GLU A 461 -17.96 -36.11 -48.65
N GLN A 462 -18.30 -34.94 -49.20
CA GLN A 462 -19.08 -34.82 -50.43
C GLN A 462 -18.28 -35.32 -51.64
N ASP A 463 -17.02 -34.91 -51.80
CA ASP A 463 -16.12 -35.36 -52.86
C ASP A 463 -15.96 -36.90 -52.86
N ILE A 464 -15.90 -37.51 -51.67
CA ILE A 464 -15.87 -38.97 -51.49
C ILE A 464 -17.17 -39.63 -51.96
N ARG A 465 -18.33 -39.00 -51.72
CA ARG A 465 -19.65 -39.51 -52.16
C ARG A 465 -19.83 -39.39 -53.67
N GLU A 466 -19.28 -38.35 -54.29
CA GLU A 466 -19.36 -38.09 -55.73
C GLU A 466 -18.45 -39.00 -56.57
N GLN A 467 -17.58 -39.80 -55.94
CA GLN A 467 -16.77 -40.85 -56.59
C GLN A 467 -17.22 -42.27 -56.19
N PRO A 468 -18.42 -42.74 -56.62
CA PRO A 468 -18.98 -44.02 -56.19
C PRO A 468 -18.14 -45.24 -56.62
N ASN A 469 -17.40 -45.15 -57.74
CA ASN A 469 -16.64 -46.25 -58.33
C ASN A 469 -15.20 -46.40 -57.80
N ALA A 470 -14.74 -45.50 -56.92
CA ALA A 470 -13.40 -45.60 -56.34
C ALA A 470 -13.34 -46.71 -55.26
N PRO A 471 -12.24 -47.50 -55.18
CA PRO A 471 -12.05 -48.49 -54.13
C PRO A 471 -12.12 -47.86 -52.73
N GLU A 472 -12.76 -48.54 -51.77
CA GLU A 472 -12.92 -47.99 -50.41
C GLU A 472 -11.58 -47.73 -49.69
N ALA A 473 -10.54 -48.50 -50.02
CA ALA A 473 -9.19 -48.24 -49.51
C ALA A 473 -8.64 -46.87 -49.97
N GLU A 474 -8.97 -46.44 -51.18
CA GLU A 474 -8.51 -45.17 -51.76
C GLU A 474 -9.29 -43.98 -51.18
N LYS A 475 -10.61 -44.13 -50.98
CA LYS A 475 -11.45 -43.16 -50.26
C LYS A 475 -11.00 -42.97 -48.81
N GLN A 476 -10.67 -44.06 -48.11
CA GLN A 476 -10.14 -43.98 -46.74
C GLN A 476 -8.77 -43.29 -46.69
N ARG A 477 -7.91 -43.56 -47.68
CA ARG A 477 -6.60 -42.89 -47.78
C ARG A 477 -6.76 -41.39 -48.02
N TYR A 478 -7.59 -41.00 -48.98
CA TYR A 478 -7.87 -39.59 -49.28
C TYR A 478 -8.48 -38.83 -48.09
N ARG A 479 -9.46 -39.44 -47.38
CA ARG A 479 -10.03 -38.89 -46.15
C ARG A 479 -8.96 -38.64 -45.10
N LYS A 480 -8.08 -39.63 -44.87
CA LYS A 480 -7.01 -39.54 -43.87
C LYS A 480 -5.99 -38.46 -44.23
N GLU A 481 -5.48 -38.46 -45.46
CA GLU A 481 -4.50 -37.47 -45.95
C GLU A 481 -5.06 -36.04 -45.90
N SER A 482 -6.33 -35.85 -46.27
CA SER A 482 -6.97 -34.53 -46.30
C SER A 482 -7.25 -34.00 -44.89
N HIS A 483 -7.73 -34.86 -43.97
CA HIS A 483 -7.90 -34.48 -42.56
C HIS A 483 -6.56 -34.24 -41.86
N GLU A 484 -5.53 -35.03 -42.19
CA GLU A 484 -4.18 -34.84 -41.65
C GLU A 484 -3.60 -33.50 -42.09
N LYS A 485 -3.71 -33.16 -43.38
CA LYS A 485 -3.28 -31.84 -43.90
C LYS A 485 -4.03 -30.68 -43.23
N LEU A 486 -5.36 -30.79 -43.13
CA LEU A 486 -6.18 -29.75 -42.48
C LEU A 486 -5.83 -29.58 -41.00
N ASN A 487 -5.57 -30.68 -40.28
CA ASN A 487 -5.15 -30.63 -38.89
C ASN A 487 -3.75 -30.00 -38.74
N VAL A 488 -2.82 -30.28 -39.66
CA VAL A 488 -1.49 -29.65 -39.67
C VAL A 488 -1.60 -28.14 -39.86
N GLU A 489 -2.39 -27.69 -40.83
CA GLU A 489 -2.62 -26.25 -41.08
C GLU A 489 -3.27 -25.58 -39.86
N LEU A 490 -4.24 -26.25 -39.21
CA LEU A 490 -4.88 -25.74 -38.00
C LEU A 490 -3.93 -25.70 -36.79
N GLU A 491 -3.06 -26.70 -36.63
CA GLU A 491 -2.03 -26.70 -35.59
C GLU A 491 -0.99 -25.61 -35.80
N GLU A 492 -0.58 -25.34 -37.05
CA GLU A 492 0.31 -24.23 -37.38
C GLU A 492 -0.33 -22.88 -37.05
N LEU A 493 -1.62 -22.70 -37.38
CA LEU A 493 -2.38 -21.51 -36.97
C LEU A 493 -2.39 -21.35 -35.45
N TYR A 494 -2.71 -22.42 -34.70
CA TYR A 494 -2.73 -22.38 -33.25
C TYR A 494 -1.36 -22.06 -32.66
N ARG A 495 -0.27 -22.62 -33.21
CA ARG A 495 1.10 -22.28 -32.80
C ARG A 495 1.39 -20.80 -33.02
N ASN A 496 1.03 -20.26 -34.19
CA ASN A 496 1.24 -18.85 -34.52
C ASN A 496 0.45 -17.90 -33.61
N ILE A 497 -0.77 -18.27 -33.22
CA ILE A 497 -1.56 -17.48 -32.25
C ILE A 497 -0.91 -17.54 -30.87
N THR A 498 -0.57 -18.75 -30.40
CA THR A 498 0.03 -18.91 -29.06
C THR A 498 1.40 -18.27 -28.92
N SER A 499 2.20 -18.18 -29.99
CA SER A 499 3.52 -17.56 -29.95
C SER A 499 3.47 -16.03 -29.79
N GLN A 500 2.34 -15.41 -30.12
CA GLN A 500 2.11 -13.98 -29.91
C GLN A 500 1.69 -13.64 -28.47
N ILE A 501 1.35 -14.64 -27.66
CA ILE A 501 0.95 -14.44 -26.25
C ILE A 501 2.21 -14.50 -25.37
N PRO A 502 2.67 -13.37 -24.79
CA PRO A 502 3.95 -13.33 -24.07
C PRO A 502 3.95 -14.19 -22.80
N PHE A 503 2.85 -14.14 -22.03
CA PHE A 503 2.59 -15.00 -20.89
C PHE A 503 1.08 -14.97 -20.62
N ALA A 504 0.42 -16.12 -20.53
CA ALA A 504 -1.04 -16.14 -20.37
C ALA A 504 -1.50 -15.72 -18.97
N ILE A 505 -0.72 -16.07 -17.94
CA ILE A 505 -1.01 -15.70 -16.55
C ILE A 505 -0.71 -14.22 -16.38
N ASP A 506 -1.62 -13.49 -15.74
CA ASP A 506 -1.43 -12.07 -15.44
C ASP A 506 -0.11 -11.84 -14.66
N PRO A 507 0.85 -11.07 -15.23
CA PRO A 507 2.10 -10.67 -14.58
C PRO A 507 1.93 -10.13 -13.16
N ALA A 508 0.85 -9.39 -12.90
CA ALA A 508 0.60 -8.78 -11.61
C ALA A 508 0.44 -9.81 -10.48
N LYS A 509 0.05 -11.05 -10.80
CA LYS A 509 -0.09 -12.14 -9.81
C LYS A 509 1.25 -12.63 -9.25
N PHE A 510 2.36 -12.34 -9.93
CA PHE A 510 3.71 -12.74 -9.50
C PHE A 510 4.37 -11.72 -8.57
N GLY A 511 3.87 -10.48 -8.57
CA GLY A 511 4.35 -9.40 -7.73
C GLY A 511 3.79 -9.44 -6.31
N VAL A 512 4.32 -8.55 -5.47
CA VAL A 512 3.73 -8.20 -4.18
C VAL A 512 3.54 -6.70 -4.13
N ILE A 513 2.32 -6.28 -3.80
CA ILE A 513 1.97 -4.88 -3.58
C ILE A 513 1.74 -4.71 -2.10
N VAL A 514 2.33 -3.67 -1.52
CA VAL A 514 2.13 -3.29 -0.13
C VAL A 514 1.51 -1.90 -0.12
N ASN A 515 0.39 -1.74 0.60
CA ASN A 515 -0.22 -0.45 0.90
C ASN A 515 -0.35 -0.28 2.42
N ASP A 516 -0.95 0.81 2.89
CA ASP A 516 -1.03 1.13 4.32
C ASP A 516 -1.88 0.15 5.16
N ALA A 517 -2.64 -0.75 4.53
CA ALA A 517 -3.55 -1.66 5.23
C ALA A 517 -3.34 -3.14 4.89
N HIS A 518 -2.70 -3.47 3.76
CA HIS A 518 -2.65 -4.84 3.24
C HIS A 518 -1.34 -5.14 2.51
N ILE A 519 -0.94 -6.41 2.61
CA ILE A 519 -0.03 -7.05 1.68
C ILE A 519 -0.88 -7.78 0.65
N ILE A 520 -0.72 -7.47 -0.63
CA ILE A 520 -1.43 -8.11 -1.73
C ILE A 520 -0.45 -8.99 -2.50
N ALA A 521 -0.73 -10.28 -2.60
CA ALA A 521 0.05 -11.24 -3.36
C ALA A 521 -0.90 -12.18 -4.11
N ALA A 522 -0.61 -12.49 -5.37
CA ALA A 522 -1.41 -13.42 -6.18
C ALA A 522 -2.93 -13.09 -6.16
N SER A 523 -3.29 -11.81 -6.22
CA SER A 523 -4.67 -11.30 -6.11
C SER A 523 -5.38 -11.55 -4.76
N HIS A 524 -4.67 -12.02 -3.74
CA HIS A 524 -5.19 -12.20 -2.38
C HIS A 524 -4.70 -11.08 -1.46
N LYS A 525 -5.60 -10.59 -0.62
CA LYS A 525 -5.25 -9.69 0.49
C LYS A 525 -4.82 -10.55 1.67
N VAL A 526 -3.56 -10.43 2.06
CA VAL A 526 -3.07 -10.97 3.32
C VAL A 526 -3.32 -9.89 4.37
N LEU A 527 -4.35 -10.11 5.18
CA LEU A 527 -4.66 -9.27 6.33
C LEU A 527 -3.60 -9.51 7.41
N PHE A 528 -3.12 -8.41 7.96
CA PHE A 528 -2.23 -8.40 9.10
C PHE A 528 -3.05 -7.92 10.30
N ASP A 529 -3.34 -8.83 11.23
CA ASP A 529 -4.12 -8.57 12.44
C ASP A 529 -3.25 -8.27 13.67
N GLY A 530 -1.93 -8.11 13.47
CA GLY A 530 -0.92 -8.02 14.53
C GLY A 530 -0.34 -9.39 14.83
#